data_AF-A0A9P8FID5-F1
#
_entry.id   AF-A0A9P8FID5-F1
#
_cell.length_a   1.000
_cell.length_b   1.000
_cell.length_c   1.000
_cell.angle_alpha   90.00
_cell.angle_beta   90.00
_cell.angle_gamma   90.00
#
_symmetry.space_group_name_H-M   'P 1'
#
loop_
_entity.id
_entity.type
_entity.pdbx_description
1 polymer ?
#
loop_
_entity_poly.entity_id
_entity_poly.type
_entity_poly.pdbx_seq_one_letter_code
_entity_poly.pdbx_strand_id
1 'polypeptide(L)'
;MASGKSSLINSLLNVGILARKGDTGTSCTWVIQEFRATLPKQSTPFRAEIEYYSEAELEAVITFLFKEAYASLPSSRAGSEALDDETENRNDSGLTAIKTTQTLFCDKPECVSEEAITELLSEASSETDQNVIQKMIIWSRELVRKYAKQDDDLISVVEHTTTQGLLQKLREYTFNGADEDEFTEPVVSPWPLIKKITFGLDSPMLNDGVVLMDLPGVHDSNSTRRRTLGKALAACTHYLVVAQISRAQDDDTVTKYFTEGHKKKGSGRVIAAITNSDRIDGDMRNGNAEQQKQMEETKEKILSITGELDQIRTKRKTASKQERLEMFEKEEDLHRQLHDAESAHDSSKIMIRNKKTVKSLRRTYLRLTGDQRALPIFCVSNKAYEQYQLGFERSDRPVLTLDDTGIPKLRQHLRHATGEGRFNAARFHYEAQLPSLLSSVEIWCFKTHMKRRKELEDIVLEPREACEKAIEDLFTQIRDNIETEILILIKQKEKHWNHEATELCST
;
A
#
# COMPACT_ATOMS: atom_id res chain seq x y z
N MET A 1 -4.67 -4.46 15.90
CA MET A 1 -5.83 -4.74 15.01
C MET A 1 -5.57 -4.13 13.63
N ALA A 2 -5.62 -4.91 12.55
CA ALA A 2 -5.15 -4.49 11.23
C ALA A 2 -6.17 -3.65 10.45
N SER A 3 -5.78 -2.46 10.01
CA SER A 3 -6.61 -1.55 9.18
C SER A 3 -6.90 -2.07 7.76
N GLY A 4 -6.38 -3.24 7.40
CA GLY A 4 -6.52 -3.84 6.06
C GLY A 4 -5.56 -3.29 5.01
N LYS A 5 -4.45 -2.64 5.41
CA LYS A 5 -3.44 -2.06 4.49
C LYS A 5 -2.84 -3.10 3.55
N SER A 6 -2.22 -4.15 4.09
CA SER A 6 -1.58 -5.19 3.28
C SER A 6 -2.58 -5.92 2.38
N SER A 7 -3.79 -6.19 2.89
CA SER A 7 -4.87 -6.78 2.08
C SER A 7 -5.25 -5.87 0.91
N LEU A 8 -5.37 -4.56 1.14
CA LEU A 8 -5.63 -3.59 0.08
C LEU A 8 -4.51 -3.55 -0.95
N ILE A 9 -3.24 -3.57 -0.53
CA ILE A 9 -2.08 -3.62 -1.43
C ILE A 9 -2.17 -4.85 -2.33
N ASN A 10 -2.41 -6.04 -1.77
CA ASN A 10 -2.54 -7.27 -2.55
C ASN A 10 -3.69 -7.19 -3.58
N SER A 11 -4.86 -6.66 -3.17
CA SER A 11 -5.98 -6.43 -4.09
C SER A 11 -5.68 -5.39 -5.16
N LEU A 12 -4.88 -4.34 -4.86
CA LEU A 12 -4.45 -3.35 -5.85
C LEU A 12 -3.46 -3.92 -6.86
N LEU A 13 -2.49 -4.71 -6.41
CA LEU A 13 -1.45 -5.31 -7.26
C LEU A 13 -2.00 -6.41 -8.17
N ASN A 14 -3.03 -7.13 -7.71
CA ASN A 14 -3.69 -8.21 -8.44
C ASN A 14 -2.79 -9.41 -8.80
N VAL A 15 -1.83 -9.75 -7.92
CA VAL A 15 -0.85 -10.85 -8.13
C VAL A 15 -0.85 -11.90 -7.00
N GLY A 16 -1.92 -11.95 -6.20
CA GLY A 16 -2.00 -12.77 -5.00
C GLY A 16 -1.37 -12.09 -3.79
N ILE A 17 -0.87 -12.89 -2.84
CA ILE A 17 -0.31 -12.39 -1.57
C ILE A 17 1.16 -12.04 -1.76
N LEU A 18 1.51 -10.76 -1.60
CA LEU A 18 2.88 -10.26 -1.60
C LEU A 18 3.15 -9.34 -0.40
N ALA A 19 2.23 -8.43 -0.08
CA ALA A 19 2.25 -7.71 1.19
C ALA A 19 1.70 -8.64 2.28
N ARG A 20 2.48 -8.90 3.35
CA ARG A 20 2.05 -9.80 4.43
C ARG A 20 0.79 -9.25 5.12
N LYS A 21 -0.29 -10.04 5.09
CA LYS A 21 -1.48 -9.85 5.94
C LYS A 21 -1.09 -10.30 7.35
N GLY A 22 -1.30 -9.50 8.39
CA GLY A 22 -1.18 -10.00 9.75
C GLY A 22 -2.43 -9.67 10.56
N ASP A 23 -2.91 -10.69 11.25
CA ASP A 23 -4.18 -10.69 11.99
C ASP A 23 -3.98 -10.65 13.51
N THR A 24 -2.73 -10.77 13.98
CA THR A 24 -2.36 -11.03 15.38
C THR A 24 -2.26 -9.79 16.27
N GLY A 25 -2.82 -8.66 15.87
CA GLY A 25 -2.91 -7.47 16.73
C GLY A 25 -1.60 -6.69 16.92
N THR A 26 -0.44 -7.31 16.74
CA THR A 26 0.91 -6.70 16.70
C THR A 26 1.18 -6.04 15.34
N SER A 27 2.03 -5.00 15.30
CA SER A 27 2.36 -4.31 14.05
C SER A 27 3.08 -5.27 13.10
N CYS A 28 2.45 -5.64 11.98
CA CYS A 28 2.97 -6.69 11.09
C CYS A 28 4.04 -6.18 10.10
N THR A 29 4.08 -4.86 9.86
CA THR A 29 5.04 -4.23 8.95
C THR A 29 6.16 -3.58 9.79
N TRP A 30 7.31 -4.22 9.85
CA TRP A 30 8.50 -3.73 10.57
C TRP A 30 9.53 -3.07 9.65
N VAL A 31 9.36 -3.15 8.35
CA VAL A 31 10.28 -2.60 7.35
C VAL A 31 9.45 -1.86 6.30
N ILE A 32 9.97 -0.74 5.79
CA ILE A 32 9.33 -0.03 4.68
C ILE A 32 9.25 -0.97 3.48
N GLN A 33 8.07 -1.15 2.90
CA GLN A 33 7.89 -1.92 1.68
C GLN A 33 7.50 -0.99 0.54
N GLU A 34 8.30 -1.02 -0.52
CA GLU A 34 8.06 -0.25 -1.74
C GLU A 34 7.66 -1.22 -2.85
N PHE A 35 6.54 -0.99 -3.54
CA PHE A 35 6.08 -1.80 -4.67
C PHE A 35 6.11 -0.93 -5.93
N ARG A 36 6.84 -1.39 -6.95
CA ARG A 36 7.02 -0.66 -8.20
C ARG A 36 7.12 -1.61 -9.39
N ALA A 37 7.12 -1.02 -10.58
CA ALA A 37 7.32 -1.74 -11.83
C ALA A 37 8.63 -2.56 -11.79
N THR A 38 8.78 -3.50 -12.72
CA THR A 38 9.96 -4.36 -12.84
C THR A 38 11.26 -3.59 -12.70
N LEU A 39 12.17 -4.10 -11.85
CA LEU A 39 13.42 -3.45 -11.51
C LEU A 39 14.50 -3.70 -12.58
N PRO A 40 15.55 -2.87 -12.65
CA PRO A 40 16.67 -3.11 -13.56
C PRO A 40 17.32 -4.48 -13.30
N LYS A 41 17.66 -5.19 -14.38
CA LYS A 41 18.28 -6.54 -14.34
C LYS A 41 17.40 -7.62 -13.68
N GLN A 42 16.09 -7.40 -13.58
CA GLN A 42 15.16 -8.41 -13.07
C GLN A 42 14.99 -9.56 -14.07
N SER A 43 15.23 -10.79 -13.63
CA SER A 43 15.16 -11.99 -14.51
C SER A 43 13.86 -12.79 -14.35
N THR A 44 13.22 -12.70 -13.19
CA THR A 44 11.96 -13.40 -12.89
C THR A 44 10.78 -12.43 -12.70
N PRO A 45 9.51 -12.89 -12.82
CA PRO A 45 8.32 -12.06 -12.59
C PRO A 45 8.28 -11.28 -11.28
N PHE A 46 8.86 -11.82 -10.21
CA PHE A 46 8.92 -11.16 -8.91
C PHE A 46 10.36 -11.05 -8.40
N ARG A 47 10.74 -9.84 -7.98
CA ARG A 47 12.04 -9.53 -7.37
C ARG A 47 11.82 -8.72 -6.10
N ALA A 48 12.64 -8.96 -5.08
CA ALA A 48 12.75 -8.14 -3.90
C ALA A 48 14.22 -7.72 -3.68
N GLU A 49 14.45 -6.42 -3.53
CA GLU A 49 15.73 -5.84 -3.12
C GLU A 49 15.64 -5.45 -1.65
N ILE A 50 16.47 -6.07 -0.81
CA ILE A 50 16.55 -5.83 0.63
C ILE A 50 17.70 -4.86 0.88
N GLU A 51 17.39 -3.60 1.16
CA GLU A 51 18.36 -2.54 1.48
C GLU A 51 18.64 -2.52 2.99
N TYR A 52 19.91 -2.65 3.38
CA TYR A 52 20.38 -2.52 4.76
C TYR A 52 20.73 -1.07 5.11
N TYR A 53 20.78 -0.75 6.40
CA TYR A 53 21.31 0.54 6.84
C TYR A 53 22.78 0.69 6.48
N SER A 54 23.18 1.92 6.13
CA SER A 54 24.59 2.31 6.02
C SER A 54 25.30 2.19 7.37
N GLU A 55 26.63 2.10 7.38
CA GLU A 55 27.43 2.00 8.63
C GLU A 55 27.02 3.04 9.69
N ALA A 56 26.92 4.31 9.31
CA ALA A 56 26.52 5.38 10.24
C ALA A 56 25.07 5.24 10.73
N GLU A 57 24.16 4.76 9.88
CA GLU A 57 22.76 4.53 10.26
C GLU A 57 22.63 3.29 11.16
N LEU A 58 23.41 2.24 10.90
CA LEU A 58 23.48 1.01 11.68
C LEU A 58 23.94 1.31 13.11
N GLU A 59 25.04 2.05 13.26
CA GLU A 59 25.55 2.48 14.57
C GLU A 59 24.49 3.26 15.36
N ALA A 60 23.77 4.17 14.70
CA ALA A 60 22.71 4.94 15.33
C ALA A 60 21.50 4.07 15.73
N VAL A 61 21.11 3.08 14.92
CA VAL A 61 20.03 2.14 15.24
C VAL A 61 20.39 1.27 16.44
N ILE A 62 21.60 0.72 16.47
CA ILE A 62 22.06 -0.15 17.56
C ILE A 62 22.28 0.62 18.86
N THR A 63 22.85 1.82 18.78
CA THR A 63 23.00 2.71 19.95
C THR A 63 21.64 3.03 20.56
N PHE A 64 20.64 3.33 19.73
CA PHE A 64 19.28 3.57 20.20
C PHE A 64 18.66 2.31 20.84
N LEU A 65 18.82 1.16 20.19
CA LEU A 65 18.31 -0.11 20.69
C LEU A 65 18.88 -0.44 22.07
N PHE A 66 20.20 -0.31 22.23
CA PHE A 66 20.89 -0.50 23.51
C PHE A 66 20.36 0.46 24.58
N LYS A 67 20.23 1.75 24.24
CA LYS A 67 19.73 2.76 25.18
C LYS A 67 18.32 2.44 25.71
N GLU A 68 17.39 2.07 24.84
CA GLU A 68 16.03 1.71 25.25
C GLU A 68 16.00 0.43 26.09
N ALA A 69 16.82 -0.57 25.73
CA ALA A 69 16.93 -1.81 26.49
C ALA A 69 17.56 -1.54 27.89
N TYR A 70 18.63 -0.75 27.96
CA TYR A 70 19.29 -0.38 29.22
C TYR A 70 18.36 0.41 30.15
N ALA A 71 17.57 1.34 29.60
CA ALA A 71 16.59 2.13 30.37
C ALA A 71 15.48 1.29 31.01
N SER A 72 15.31 0.03 30.57
CA SER A 72 14.34 -0.92 31.13
C SER A 72 14.88 -1.79 32.26
N LEU A 73 16.18 -1.67 32.58
CA LEU A 73 16.78 -2.37 33.70
C LEU A 73 16.15 -1.94 35.04
N PRO A 74 15.93 -2.88 35.98
CA PRO A 74 15.51 -2.52 37.33
C PRO A 74 16.55 -1.59 37.96
N SER A 75 16.12 -0.40 38.39
CA SER A 75 17.03 0.54 39.07
C SER A 75 17.49 -0.07 40.39
N SER A 76 18.78 -0.42 40.50
CA SER A 76 19.43 -0.89 41.74
C SER A 76 19.55 0.19 42.85
N ARG A 77 18.77 1.28 42.75
CA ARG A 77 18.72 2.40 43.72
C ARG A 77 17.41 2.51 44.51
N ALA A 78 16.41 1.68 44.25
CA ALA A 78 15.25 1.60 45.13
C ALA A 78 15.61 0.71 46.33
N GLY A 79 16.03 1.36 47.42
CA GLY A 79 16.15 0.70 48.71
C GLY A 79 14.85 0.01 49.09
N SER A 80 14.99 -1.13 49.76
CA SER A 80 13.93 -1.90 50.40
C SER A 80 12.81 -1.02 50.95
N GLU A 81 11.57 -1.30 50.51
CA GLU A 81 10.26 -0.82 51.00
C GLU A 81 9.39 -0.17 49.91
N ALA A 82 9.06 -0.93 48.86
CA ALA A 82 7.83 -0.72 48.09
C ALA A 82 7.35 -2.08 47.58
N LEU A 83 6.44 -2.68 48.34
CA LEU A 83 5.68 -3.85 47.93
C LEU A 83 4.56 -3.41 46.97
N ASP A 84 4.45 -4.14 45.85
CA ASP A 84 3.23 -4.46 45.09
C ASP A 84 2.64 -3.57 43.97
N ASP A 85 3.23 -2.45 43.51
CA ASP A 85 2.65 -1.73 42.34
C ASP A 85 3.64 -1.22 41.26
N GLU A 86 4.96 -1.29 41.45
CA GLU A 86 5.92 -0.72 40.46
C GLU A 86 6.54 -1.72 39.49
N THR A 87 6.34 -3.03 39.70
CA THR A 87 6.89 -4.07 38.79
C THR A 87 6.18 -4.16 37.44
N GLU A 88 5.01 -3.53 37.27
CA GLU A 88 4.22 -3.57 36.04
C GLU A 88 4.51 -2.44 35.03
N ASN A 89 5.32 -1.44 35.39
CA ASN A 89 5.68 -0.33 34.50
C ASN A 89 7.06 -0.49 33.84
N ARG A 90 7.41 -1.70 33.37
CA ARG A 90 8.48 -1.80 32.36
C ARG A 90 8.00 -1.05 31.11
N ASN A 91 8.69 0.03 30.73
CA ASN A 91 8.39 0.77 29.50
C ASN A 91 8.22 -0.20 28.32
N ASP A 92 7.05 -0.18 27.67
CA ASP A 92 6.71 -1.04 26.51
C ASP A 92 7.78 -0.99 25.40
N SER A 93 8.45 0.17 25.27
CA SER A 93 9.58 0.36 24.34
C SER A 93 10.84 -0.41 24.73
N GLY A 94 11.13 -0.53 26.03
CA GLY A 94 12.29 -1.26 26.54
C GLY A 94 12.16 -2.77 26.39
N LEU A 95 10.97 -3.32 26.67
CA LEU A 95 10.69 -4.73 26.41
C LEU A 95 10.76 -5.06 24.92
N THR A 96 10.25 -4.16 24.06
CA THR A 96 10.40 -4.27 22.61
C THR A 96 11.87 -4.26 22.19
N ALA A 97 12.70 -3.42 22.81
CA ALA A 97 14.13 -3.35 22.54
C ALA A 97 14.87 -4.64 22.96
N ILE A 98 14.53 -5.22 24.11
CA ILE A 98 15.08 -6.53 24.54
C ILE A 98 14.72 -7.63 23.54
N LYS A 99 13.43 -7.76 23.18
CA LYS A 99 12.97 -8.76 22.19
C LYS A 99 13.60 -8.57 20.82
N THR A 100 13.79 -7.32 20.39
CA THR A 100 14.48 -7.00 19.14
C THR A 100 15.95 -7.39 19.20
N THR A 101 16.62 -7.17 20.35
CA THR A 101 18.01 -7.58 20.59
C THR A 101 18.14 -9.10 20.56
N GLN A 102 17.23 -9.82 21.22
CA GLN A 102 17.17 -11.28 21.17
C GLN A 102 16.98 -11.78 19.74
N THR A 103 16.08 -11.16 18.97
CA THR A 103 15.83 -11.54 17.57
C THR A 103 17.07 -11.38 16.68
N LEU A 104 17.90 -10.37 16.94
CA LEU A 104 19.13 -10.12 16.18
C LEU A 104 20.26 -11.08 16.54
N PHE A 105 20.37 -11.45 17.81
CA PHE A 105 21.58 -12.05 18.37
C PHE A 105 21.33 -13.33 19.18
N CYS A 106 20.20 -14.03 19.00
CA CYS A 106 19.93 -15.27 19.75
C CYS A 106 20.95 -16.40 19.48
N ASP A 107 21.81 -16.28 18.46
CA ASP A 107 22.97 -17.14 18.25
C ASP A 107 24.15 -16.84 19.18
N LYS A 108 24.13 -15.72 19.91
CA LYS A 108 25.14 -15.31 20.87
C LYS A 108 24.74 -15.75 22.27
N PRO A 109 25.67 -16.31 23.08
CA PRO A 109 25.36 -16.79 24.42
C PRO A 109 24.79 -15.68 25.32
N GLU A 110 25.23 -14.43 25.12
CA GLU A 110 24.76 -13.25 25.87
C GLU A 110 23.35 -12.77 25.48
N CYS A 111 22.72 -13.39 24.48
CA CYS A 111 21.43 -12.94 23.93
C CYS A 111 20.43 -14.09 23.70
N VAL A 112 20.65 -15.25 24.33
CA VAL A 112 19.76 -16.43 24.19
C VAL A 112 18.40 -16.21 24.84
N SER A 113 18.37 -15.52 26.00
CA SER A 113 17.15 -15.24 26.76
C SER A 113 17.08 -13.78 27.23
N GLU A 114 15.91 -13.33 27.70
CA GLU A 114 15.76 -11.99 28.27
C GLU A 114 16.67 -11.77 29.49
N GLU A 115 16.91 -12.82 30.29
CA GLU A 115 17.83 -12.79 31.45
C GLU A 115 19.28 -12.59 31.02
N ALA A 116 19.75 -13.30 29.98
CA ALA A 116 21.11 -13.15 29.46
C ALA A 116 21.35 -11.73 28.91
N ILE A 117 20.35 -11.16 28.22
CA ILE A 117 20.40 -9.77 27.75
C ILE A 117 20.44 -8.81 28.94
N THR A 118 19.65 -9.07 29.98
CA THR A 118 19.66 -8.26 31.21
C THR A 118 21.03 -8.29 31.89
N GLU A 119 21.69 -9.45 31.93
CA GLU A 119 23.06 -9.60 32.44
C GLU A 119 24.06 -8.79 31.60
N LEU A 120 24.03 -8.92 30.27
CA LEU A 120 24.86 -8.14 29.34
C LEU A 120 24.67 -6.63 29.53
N LEU A 121 23.43 -6.18 29.70
CA LEU A 121 23.12 -4.77 29.94
C LEU A 121 23.61 -4.31 31.31
N SER A 122 23.61 -5.18 32.32
CA SER A 122 24.08 -4.87 33.69
C SER A 122 25.60 -4.71 33.78
N GLU A 123 26.36 -5.31 32.86
CA GLU A 123 27.81 -5.11 32.72
C GLU A 123 28.16 -3.68 32.26
N ALA A 124 27.21 -2.98 31.63
CA ALA A 124 27.44 -1.64 31.12
C ALA A 124 27.43 -0.58 32.22
N SER A 125 28.41 0.32 32.15
CA SER A 125 28.58 1.42 33.10
C SER A 125 27.53 2.53 32.97
N SER A 126 26.90 2.66 31.81
CA SER A 126 25.89 3.68 31.50
C SER A 126 25.05 3.33 30.27
N GLU A 127 23.96 4.07 30.04
CA GLU A 127 23.13 4.00 28.82
C GLU A 127 23.87 4.37 27.51
N THR A 128 25.12 4.83 27.61
CA THR A 128 25.99 5.21 26.48
C THR A 128 27.30 4.44 26.47
N ASP A 129 27.38 3.31 27.17
CA ASP A 129 28.60 2.50 27.26
C ASP A 129 29.08 2.02 25.88
N GLN A 130 30.21 2.56 25.45
CA GLN A 130 30.76 2.29 24.13
C GLN A 130 31.25 0.84 23.99
N ASN A 131 31.64 0.15 25.05
CA ASN A 131 32.17 -1.21 24.92
C ASN A 131 31.07 -2.18 24.50
N VAL A 132 29.93 -2.14 25.19
CA VAL A 132 28.78 -3.01 24.88
C VAL A 132 28.14 -2.61 23.55
N ILE A 133 27.99 -1.29 23.30
CA ILE A 133 27.47 -0.79 22.02
C ILE A 133 28.36 -1.23 20.84
N GLN A 134 29.69 -1.10 20.95
CA GLN A 134 30.59 -1.54 19.88
C GLN A 134 30.57 -3.06 19.69
N LYS A 135 30.43 -3.83 20.77
CA LYS A 135 30.22 -5.30 20.68
C LYS A 135 28.96 -5.64 19.88
N MET A 136 27.83 -4.98 20.16
CA MET A 136 26.58 -5.16 19.41
C MET A 136 26.69 -4.67 17.95
N ILE A 137 27.43 -3.59 17.69
CA ILE A 137 27.70 -3.10 16.33
C ILE A 137 28.52 -4.13 15.54
N ILE A 138 29.56 -4.73 16.13
CA ILE A 138 30.36 -5.79 15.49
C ILE A 138 29.47 -6.97 15.10
N TRP A 139 28.63 -7.45 16.02
CA TRP A 139 27.66 -8.52 15.73
C TRP A 139 26.68 -8.14 14.61
N SER A 140 26.22 -6.90 14.60
CA SER A 140 25.34 -6.38 13.54
C SER A 140 26.03 -6.37 12.18
N ARG A 141 27.30 -5.96 12.12
CA ARG A 141 28.11 -5.99 10.89
C ARG A 141 28.32 -7.41 10.37
N GLU A 142 28.61 -8.35 11.26
CA GLU A 142 28.71 -9.77 10.90
C GLU A 142 27.40 -10.29 10.30
N LEU A 143 26.27 -9.91 10.89
CA LEU A 143 24.95 -10.29 10.41
C LEU A 143 24.67 -9.69 9.02
N VAL A 144 24.90 -8.39 8.82
CA VAL A 144 24.74 -7.75 7.50
C VAL A 144 25.62 -8.42 6.45
N ARG A 145 26.89 -8.71 6.75
CA ARG A 145 27.81 -9.42 5.83
C ARG A 145 27.30 -10.82 5.48
N LYS A 146 26.77 -11.56 6.45
CA LYS A 146 26.19 -12.90 6.23
C LYS A 146 25.03 -12.87 5.24
N TYR A 147 24.18 -11.85 5.32
CA TYR A 147 22.97 -11.77 4.49
C TYR A 147 23.12 -10.97 3.19
N ALA A 148 24.01 -9.98 3.13
CA ALA A 148 24.20 -9.09 1.98
C ALA A 148 24.78 -9.79 0.73
N LYS A 149 25.44 -10.96 0.89
CA LYS A 149 25.94 -11.89 -0.16
C LYS A 149 26.73 -11.30 -1.36
N GLN A 150 26.98 -9.99 -1.43
CA GLN A 150 27.87 -9.30 -2.38
C GLN A 150 28.54 -8.11 -1.69
N ASP A 151 29.81 -7.88 -2.00
CA ASP A 151 30.75 -7.10 -1.18
C ASP A 151 30.57 -5.56 -1.20
N ASP A 152 29.61 -4.97 -1.94
CA ASP A 152 29.65 -3.51 -2.16
C ASP A 152 28.33 -2.70 -2.07
N ASP A 153 27.14 -3.30 -2.17
CA ASP A 153 25.91 -2.50 -2.37
C ASP A 153 24.95 -2.41 -1.17
N LEU A 154 25.24 -3.03 -0.02
CA LEU A 154 24.29 -3.11 1.13
C LEU A 154 22.87 -3.54 0.72
N ILE A 155 22.77 -4.31 -0.38
CA ILE A 155 21.51 -4.76 -0.98
C ILE A 155 21.60 -6.26 -1.24
N SER A 156 20.68 -7.03 -0.66
CA SER A 156 20.45 -8.41 -1.07
C SER A 156 19.35 -8.46 -2.11
N VAL A 157 19.51 -9.30 -3.13
CA VAL A 157 18.50 -9.51 -4.18
C VAL A 157 17.91 -10.91 -4.06
N VAL A 158 16.58 -11.00 -4.07
CA VAL A 158 15.84 -12.25 -4.07
C VAL A 158 14.86 -12.25 -5.23
N GLU A 159 14.89 -13.32 -6.04
CA GLU A 159 14.05 -13.47 -7.23
C GLU A 159 13.31 -14.81 -7.21
N HIS A 160 12.07 -14.80 -7.72
CA HIS A 160 11.23 -15.99 -7.87
C HIS A 160 10.17 -15.82 -8.96
N THR A 161 9.68 -16.93 -9.49
CA THR A 161 8.60 -16.98 -10.49
C THR A 161 7.20 -16.88 -9.89
N THR A 162 7.07 -17.03 -8.58
CA THR A 162 5.81 -17.01 -7.83
C THR A 162 5.94 -16.15 -6.58
N THR A 163 4.85 -15.51 -6.18
CA THR A 163 4.78 -14.71 -4.95
C THR A 163 5.04 -15.55 -3.70
N GLN A 164 4.50 -16.76 -3.63
CA GLN A 164 4.72 -17.68 -2.51
C GLN A 164 6.20 -18.05 -2.35
N GLY A 165 6.89 -18.41 -3.44
CA GLY A 165 8.32 -18.76 -3.37
C GLY A 165 9.21 -17.55 -3.06
N LEU A 166 8.82 -16.35 -3.52
CA LEU A 166 9.50 -15.12 -3.12
C LEU A 166 9.34 -14.87 -1.62
N LEU A 167 8.12 -14.99 -1.08
CA LEU A 167 7.83 -14.81 0.33
C LEU A 167 8.53 -15.84 1.21
N GLN A 168 8.64 -17.10 0.74
CA GLN A 168 9.39 -18.15 1.43
C GLN A 168 10.87 -17.79 1.55
N LYS A 169 11.50 -17.31 0.48
CA LYS A 169 12.88 -16.82 0.52
C LYS A 169 13.05 -15.59 1.40
N LEU A 170 12.07 -14.67 1.38
CA LEU A 170 12.07 -13.48 2.25
C LEU A 170 11.87 -13.82 3.73
N ARG A 171 11.37 -15.02 4.07
CA ARG A 171 11.21 -15.45 5.46
C ARG A 171 12.52 -15.38 6.23
N GLU A 172 13.65 -15.71 5.61
CA GLU A 172 14.99 -15.62 6.22
C GLU A 172 15.37 -14.19 6.66
N TYR A 173 14.75 -13.16 6.07
CA TYR A 173 15.09 -11.76 6.30
C TYR A 173 14.10 -11.05 7.23
N THR A 174 12.84 -11.48 7.23
CA THR A 174 11.75 -10.77 7.90
C THR A 174 10.98 -11.65 8.88
N PHE A 175 11.56 -12.76 9.33
CA PHE A 175 10.99 -13.57 10.40
C PHE A 175 11.04 -12.80 11.72
N ASN A 176 10.00 -12.89 12.56
CA ASN A 176 9.92 -12.14 13.81
C ASN A 176 9.29 -12.95 14.96
N GLY A 177 9.20 -14.27 14.83
CA GLY A 177 8.64 -15.15 15.87
C GLY A 177 7.14 -14.97 16.16
N ALA A 178 6.44 -14.01 15.54
CA ALA A 178 5.03 -13.71 15.83
C ALA A 178 4.04 -14.70 15.18
N ASP A 179 4.53 -15.59 14.33
CA ASP A 179 3.74 -16.53 13.52
C ASP A 179 3.86 -18.00 14.02
N GLU A 180 4.55 -18.27 15.13
CA GLU A 180 4.76 -19.63 15.64
C GLU A 180 4.44 -19.76 17.14
N ASP A 181 4.13 -21.00 17.56
CA ASP A 181 3.80 -21.36 18.94
C ASP A 181 4.95 -20.99 19.90
N GLU A 182 4.60 -20.70 21.15
CA GLU A 182 5.48 -20.25 22.26
C GLU A 182 6.66 -21.21 22.57
N PHE A 183 6.68 -22.40 21.93
CA PHE A 183 7.68 -23.46 22.08
C PHE A 183 8.75 -23.50 20.99
N THR A 184 8.73 -22.56 20.04
CA THR A 184 9.66 -22.58 18.90
C THR A 184 10.96 -21.87 19.26
N GLU A 185 12.11 -22.50 18.96
CA GLU A 185 13.42 -21.92 19.28
C GLU A 185 13.63 -20.56 18.59
N PRO A 186 14.22 -19.56 19.27
CA PRO A 186 14.48 -18.25 18.68
C PRO A 186 15.37 -18.38 17.43
N VAL A 187 14.89 -17.87 16.29
CA VAL A 187 15.66 -17.85 15.04
C VAL A 187 16.20 -16.45 14.77
N VAL A 188 17.50 -16.35 14.50
CA VAL A 188 18.16 -15.10 14.13
C VAL A 188 17.49 -14.49 12.90
N SER A 189 17.08 -13.22 12.99
CA SER A 189 16.47 -12.50 11.88
C SER A 189 17.00 -11.08 11.74
N PRO A 190 17.47 -10.68 10.54
CA PRO A 190 18.12 -9.38 10.32
C PRO A 190 17.13 -8.22 10.15
N TRP A 191 15.82 -8.42 10.29
CA TRP A 191 14.80 -7.40 10.00
C TRP A 191 15.04 -6.03 10.65
N PRO A 192 15.58 -5.90 11.88
CA PRO A 192 15.84 -4.58 12.48
C PRO A 192 16.95 -3.80 11.77
N LEU A 193 17.84 -4.50 11.05
CA LEU A 193 18.94 -3.91 10.28
C LEU A 193 18.54 -3.59 8.84
N ILE A 194 17.35 -4.02 8.41
CA ILE A 194 16.81 -3.74 7.08
C ILE A 194 16.14 -2.37 7.10
N LYS A 195 16.58 -1.52 6.18
CA LYS A 195 16.07 -0.17 5.98
C LYS A 195 14.80 -0.18 5.13
N LYS A 196 14.80 -0.92 4.03
CA LYS A 196 13.70 -0.96 3.05
C LYS A 196 13.72 -2.25 2.24
N ILE A 197 12.55 -2.76 1.87
CA ILE A 197 12.41 -3.83 0.87
C ILE A 197 11.67 -3.26 -0.34
N THR A 198 12.28 -3.37 -1.52
CA THR A 198 11.70 -2.91 -2.79
C THR A 198 11.27 -4.11 -3.62
N PHE A 199 9.97 -4.25 -3.87
CA PHE A 199 9.37 -5.26 -4.71
C PHE A 199 9.22 -4.76 -6.14
N GLY A 200 9.86 -5.46 -7.07
CA GLY A 200 9.72 -5.30 -8.52
C GLY A 200 8.80 -6.37 -9.10
N LEU A 201 7.72 -5.94 -9.75
CA LEU A 201 6.78 -6.84 -10.40
C LEU A 201 6.08 -6.15 -11.58
N ASP A 202 5.59 -6.97 -12.51
CA ASP A 202 4.76 -6.51 -13.61
C ASP A 202 3.30 -6.33 -13.14
N SER A 203 2.81 -5.10 -13.18
CA SER A 203 1.42 -4.77 -12.88
C SER A 203 1.03 -3.51 -13.67
N PRO A 204 -0.13 -3.48 -14.37
CA PRO A 204 -0.51 -2.34 -15.20
C PRO A 204 -0.50 -1.00 -14.45
N MET A 205 -0.91 -1.00 -13.18
CA MET A 205 -0.89 0.20 -12.35
C MET A 205 0.52 0.68 -12.04
N LEU A 206 1.45 -0.23 -11.76
CA LEU A 206 2.83 0.11 -11.43
C LEU A 206 3.62 0.53 -12.67
N ASN A 207 3.36 -0.09 -13.82
CA ASN A 207 3.97 0.26 -15.11
C ASN A 207 3.59 1.67 -15.57
N ASP A 208 2.39 2.13 -15.22
CA ASP A 208 1.98 3.52 -15.43
C ASP A 208 2.70 4.52 -14.50
N GLY A 209 3.58 4.02 -13.62
CA GLY A 209 4.43 4.80 -12.72
C GLY A 209 3.86 5.03 -11.34
N VAL A 210 2.81 4.31 -10.95
CA VAL A 210 2.39 4.27 -9.54
C VAL A 210 3.46 3.52 -8.74
N VAL A 211 3.87 4.09 -7.62
CA VAL A 211 4.70 3.41 -6.61
C VAL A 211 3.91 3.37 -5.32
N LEU A 212 3.64 2.18 -4.81
CA LEU A 212 2.99 2.01 -3.51
C LEU A 212 4.05 1.88 -2.43
N MET A 213 3.86 2.58 -1.32
CA MET A 213 4.78 2.53 -0.19
C MET A 213 3.98 2.16 1.06
N ASP A 214 4.20 0.96 1.59
CA ASP A 214 3.69 0.55 2.88
C ASP A 214 4.68 0.98 3.96
N LEU A 215 4.19 1.83 4.86
CA LEU A 215 4.99 2.44 5.90
C LEU A 215 4.61 1.83 7.25
N PRO A 216 5.60 1.42 8.07
CA PRO A 216 5.33 0.96 9.43
C PRO A 216 4.63 2.05 10.25
N GLY A 217 3.88 1.65 11.27
CA GLY A 217 3.19 2.60 12.16
C GLY A 217 4.18 3.58 12.81
N VAL A 218 3.75 4.84 12.96
CA VAL A 218 4.60 5.96 13.40
C VAL A 218 4.95 5.95 14.91
N HIS A 219 4.67 4.84 15.61
CA HIS A 219 4.86 4.70 17.06
C HIS A 219 6.24 4.15 17.45
N ASP A 220 7.13 3.96 16.49
CA ASP A 220 8.50 3.55 16.79
C ASP A 220 9.30 4.69 17.45
N SER A 221 9.84 4.43 18.65
CA SER A 221 10.67 5.37 19.40
C SER A 221 12.02 5.63 18.72
N ASN A 222 12.49 4.72 17.84
CA ASN A 222 13.79 4.83 17.18
C ASN A 222 13.89 6.04 16.23
N SER A 223 14.81 6.96 16.54
CA SER A 223 15.00 8.20 15.80
C SER A 223 15.51 7.99 14.36
N THR A 224 16.36 6.99 14.12
CA THR A 224 16.89 6.66 12.79
C THR A 224 15.79 6.06 11.91
N ARG A 225 14.97 5.18 12.47
CA ARG A 225 13.79 4.63 11.76
C ARG A 225 12.76 5.72 11.48
N ARG A 226 12.46 6.60 12.44
CA ARG A 226 11.59 7.78 12.23
C ARG A 226 12.13 8.71 11.16
N ARG A 227 13.44 8.95 11.10
CA ARG A 227 14.07 9.77 10.04
C ARG A 227 13.93 9.11 8.68
N THR A 228 14.17 7.81 8.58
CA THR A 228 14.03 7.03 7.34
C THR A 228 12.58 7.06 6.86
N LEU A 229 11.63 6.79 7.75
CA LEU A 229 10.20 6.92 7.51
C LEU A 229 9.79 8.34 7.09
N GLY A 230 10.35 9.36 7.73
CA GLY A 230 10.12 10.76 7.38
C GLY A 230 10.62 11.13 5.98
N LYS A 231 11.81 10.66 5.59
CA LYS A 231 12.36 10.83 4.23
C LYS A 231 11.47 10.12 3.20
N ALA A 232 11.09 8.88 3.46
CA ALA A 232 10.22 8.08 2.60
C ALA A 232 8.85 8.76 2.42
N LEU A 233 8.24 9.20 3.52
CA LEU A 233 6.99 9.95 3.49
C LEU A 233 7.13 11.30 2.77
N ALA A 234 8.25 11.99 2.89
CA ALA A 234 8.51 13.25 2.17
C ALA A 234 8.55 13.02 0.66
N ALA A 235 9.16 11.91 0.20
CA ALA A 235 9.24 11.53 -1.21
C ALA A 235 7.87 11.15 -1.81
N CYS A 236 6.92 10.64 -1.01
CA CYS A 236 5.57 10.32 -1.49
C CYS A 236 4.84 11.58 -1.99
N THR A 237 4.13 11.46 -3.12
CA THR A 237 3.33 12.55 -3.67
C THR A 237 1.95 12.64 -3.03
N HIS A 238 1.35 11.49 -2.71
CA HIS A 238 0.00 11.38 -2.16
C HIS A 238 0.02 10.66 -0.80
N TYR A 239 -1.03 10.90 -0.02
CA TYR A 239 -1.24 10.28 1.29
C TYR A 239 -2.49 9.40 1.25
N LEU A 240 -2.32 8.08 1.28
CA LEU A 240 -3.43 7.11 1.27
C LEU A 240 -3.79 6.69 2.69
N VAL A 241 -4.93 7.15 3.19
CA VAL A 241 -5.47 6.77 4.50
C VAL A 241 -6.34 5.53 4.35
N VAL A 242 -5.96 4.45 5.04
CA VAL A 242 -6.69 3.16 5.00
C VAL A 242 -7.34 2.91 6.36
N ALA A 243 -8.66 2.75 6.37
CA ALA A 243 -9.43 2.54 7.60
C ALA A 243 -10.59 1.56 7.37
N GLN A 244 -10.98 0.79 8.38
CA GLN A 244 -12.16 -0.07 8.28
C GLN A 244 -13.44 0.75 8.35
N ILE A 245 -14.47 0.36 7.60
CA ILE A 245 -15.74 1.10 7.54
C ILE A 245 -16.43 1.24 8.90
N SER A 246 -16.28 0.24 9.78
CA SER A 246 -16.85 0.23 11.13
C SER A 246 -16.24 1.27 12.07
N ARG A 247 -15.03 1.74 11.79
CA ARG A 247 -14.30 2.72 12.62
C ARG A 247 -14.04 4.04 11.93
N ALA A 248 -14.23 4.11 10.62
CA ALA A 248 -13.82 5.27 9.83
C ALA A 248 -14.38 6.61 10.34
N GLN A 249 -15.58 6.62 10.92
CA GLN A 249 -16.22 7.84 11.43
C GLN A 249 -15.79 8.22 12.86
N ASP A 250 -15.45 7.23 13.68
CA ASP A 250 -15.25 7.40 15.13
C ASP A 250 -13.76 7.28 15.54
N ASP A 251 -12.88 6.86 14.64
CA ASP A 251 -11.44 6.70 14.90
C ASP A 251 -10.69 8.02 14.72
N ASP A 252 -10.27 8.62 15.84
CA ASP A 252 -9.45 9.84 15.87
C ASP A 252 -8.13 9.71 15.10
N THR A 253 -7.62 8.49 14.92
CA THR A 253 -6.42 8.26 14.11
C THR A 253 -6.67 8.59 12.64
N VAL A 254 -7.89 8.35 12.14
CA VAL A 254 -8.26 8.66 10.75
C VAL A 254 -8.31 10.18 10.55
N THR A 255 -8.90 10.92 11.48
CA THR A 255 -8.98 12.39 11.42
C THR A 255 -7.59 13.03 11.56
N LYS A 256 -6.72 12.46 12.41
CA LYS A 256 -5.31 12.82 12.51
C LYS A 256 -4.58 12.64 11.17
N TYR A 257 -4.72 11.49 10.52
CA TYR A 257 -4.07 11.24 9.23
C TYR A 257 -4.60 12.10 8.09
N PHE A 258 -5.90 12.44 8.08
CA PHE A 258 -6.43 13.43 7.14
C PHE A 258 -5.77 14.80 7.30
N THR A 259 -5.69 15.27 8.54
CA THR A 259 -5.08 16.57 8.85
C THR A 259 -3.59 16.58 8.54
N GLU A 260 -2.88 15.51 8.92
CA GLU A 260 -1.45 15.35 8.67
C GLU A 260 -1.14 15.24 7.19
N GLY A 261 -1.90 14.43 6.45
CA GLY A 261 -1.77 14.29 5.01
C GLY A 261 -1.98 15.61 4.29
N HIS A 262 -3.02 16.37 4.65
CA HIS A 262 -3.29 17.68 4.07
C HIS A 262 -2.17 18.68 4.39
N LYS A 263 -1.71 18.75 5.65
CA LYS A 263 -0.60 19.63 6.05
C LYS A 263 0.70 19.31 5.31
N LYS A 264 1.02 18.02 5.11
CA LYS A 264 2.27 17.58 4.49
C LYS A 264 2.26 17.61 2.97
N LYS A 265 1.12 17.35 2.34
CA LYS A 265 1.01 17.17 0.87
C LYS A 265 0.22 18.26 0.15
N GLY A 266 -0.63 18.98 0.88
CA GLY A 266 -1.49 20.03 0.34
C GLY A 266 -2.84 19.53 -0.17
N SER A 267 -3.61 20.46 -0.74
CA SER A 267 -4.94 20.21 -1.29
C SER A 267 -4.93 19.17 -2.40
N GLY A 268 -5.93 18.29 -2.40
CA GLY A 268 -6.13 17.28 -3.45
C GLY A 268 -5.15 16.09 -3.43
N ARG A 269 -4.27 15.97 -2.44
CA ARG A 269 -3.27 14.89 -2.37
C ARG A 269 -3.53 13.84 -1.30
N VAL A 270 -4.64 13.94 -0.58
CA VAL A 270 -5.10 12.95 0.39
C VAL A 270 -6.15 12.07 -0.26
N ILE A 271 -6.05 10.75 -0.10
CA ILE A 271 -6.98 9.76 -0.64
C ILE A 271 -7.40 8.86 0.54
N ALA A 272 -8.67 8.46 0.61
CA ALA A 272 -9.15 7.52 1.62
C ALA A 272 -9.63 6.21 0.99
N ALA A 273 -9.12 5.09 1.48
CA ALA A 273 -9.62 3.75 1.17
C ALA A 273 -10.27 3.14 2.41
N ILE A 274 -11.59 2.96 2.36
CA ILE A 274 -12.40 2.48 3.47
C ILE A 274 -12.68 0.99 3.28
N THR A 275 -11.93 0.14 4.01
CA THR A 275 -11.91 -1.31 3.87
C THR A 275 -13.08 -1.99 4.58
N ASN A 276 -13.30 -3.28 4.26
CA ASN A 276 -14.36 -4.12 4.80
C ASN A 276 -15.77 -3.56 4.52
N SER A 277 -15.95 -2.93 3.36
CA SER A 277 -17.23 -2.32 2.97
C SER A 277 -18.35 -3.34 2.75
N ASP A 278 -18.04 -4.63 2.69
CA ASP A 278 -18.99 -5.74 2.51
C ASP A 278 -19.68 -6.20 3.79
N ARG A 279 -19.12 -5.95 4.98
CA ARG A 279 -19.71 -6.43 6.24
C ARG A 279 -20.97 -5.65 6.59
N ILE A 280 -22.13 -6.28 6.66
CA ILE A 280 -23.39 -5.65 7.08
C ILE A 280 -23.65 -6.01 8.55
N ASP A 281 -23.65 -5.01 9.45
CA ASP A 281 -24.15 -5.22 10.82
C ASP A 281 -25.67 -5.13 10.81
N GLY A 282 -26.31 -6.05 11.53
CA GLY A 282 -27.75 -6.25 11.53
C GLY A 282 -28.54 -4.99 11.89
N ASP A 283 -29.51 -4.67 11.04
CA ASP A 283 -30.52 -3.63 11.18
C ASP A 283 -30.05 -2.18 10.94
N MET A 284 -30.08 -1.78 9.67
CA MET A 284 -29.83 -0.41 9.24
C MET A 284 -31.05 0.11 8.46
N ARG A 285 -32.03 0.66 9.18
CA ARG A 285 -33.06 1.54 8.60
C ARG A 285 -32.42 2.86 8.18
N ASN A 286 -31.67 2.85 7.08
CA ASN A 286 -31.03 4.05 6.55
C ASN A 286 -31.16 4.01 5.01
N GLY A 287 -31.50 5.15 4.42
CA GLY A 287 -31.80 5.28 2.98
C GLY A 287 -32.83 6.38 2.76
N ASN A 288 -32.87 6.97 1.57
CA ASN A 288 -34.00 7.84 1.20
C ASN A 288 -35.24 6.97 0.90
N ALA A 289 -36.42 7.61 0.77
CA ALA A 289 -37.68 6.89 0.54
C ALA A 289 -37.64 5.95 -0.68
N GLU A 290 -36.97 6.38 -1.75
CA GLU A 290 -36.80 5.58 -2.97
C GLU A 290 -35.95 4.32 -2.74
N GLN A 291 -34.82 4.45 -2.04
CA GLN A 291 -33.96 3.33 -1.69
C GLN A 291 -34.65 2.35 -0.74
N GLN A 292 -35.45 2.87 0.20
CA GLN A 292 -36.25 2.02 1.08
C GLN A 292 -37.31 1.24 0.31
N LYS A 293 -37.99 1.89 -0.63
CA LYS A 293 -38.97 1.24 -1.51
C LYS A 293 -38.33 0.11 -2.33
N GLN A 294 -37.18 0.36 -2.97
CA GLN A 294 -36.45 -0.66 -3.72
C GLN A 294 -36.01 -1.85 -2.84
N MET A 295 -35.60 -1.60 -1.60
CA MET A 295 -35.27 -2.67 -0.65
C MET A 295 -36.49 -3.49 -0.27
N GLU A 296 -37.64 -2.85 0.00
CA GLU A 296 -38.88 -3.54 0.33
C GLU A 296 -39.36 -4.38 -0.86
N GLU A 297 -39.33 -3.85 -2.09
CA GLU A 297 -39.66 -4.58 -3.31
C GLU A 297 -38.76 -5.81 -3.51
N THR A 298 -37.45 -5.68 -3.24
CA THR A 298 -36.52 -6.81 -3.38
C THR A 298 -36.76 -7.85 -2.28
N LYS A 299 -37.07 -7.42 -1.06
CA LYS A 299 -37.42 -8.29 0.07
C LYS A 299 -38.73 -9.05 -0.18
N GLU A 300 -39.74 -8.40 -0.78
CA GLU A 300 -40.98 -9.04 -1.20
C GLU A 300 -40.72 -10.11 -2.27
N LYS A 301 -39.84 -9.85 -3.24
CA LYS A 301 -39.42 -10.84 -4.24
C LYS A 301 -38.76 -12.06 -3.58
N ILE A 302 -37.84 -11.85 -2.64
CA ILE A 302 -37.19 -12.92 -1.87
C ILE A 302 -38.24 -13.78 -1.14
N LEU A 303 -39.21 -13.14 -0.47
CA LEU A 303 -40.31 -13.86 0.20
C LEU A 303 -41.16 -14.67 -0.79
N SER A 304 -41.47 -14.10 -1.97
CA SER A 304 -42.24 -14.78 -3.01
C SER A 304 -41.51 -16.04 -3.52
N ILE A 305 -40.24 -15.91 -3.89
CA ILE A 305 -39.42 -17.03 -4.40
C ILE A 305 -39.26 -18.12 -3.33
N THR A 306 -39.05 -17.72 -2.07
CA THR A 306 -38.96 -18.67 -0.94
C THR A 306 -40.27 -19.44 -0.76
N GLY A 307 -41.41 -18.76 -0.86
CA GLY A 307 -42.73 -19.39 -0.84
C GLY A 307 -42.95 -20.37 -2.00
N GLU A 308 -42.48 -20.05 -3.20
CA GLU A 308 -42.52 -20.96 -4.36
C GLU A 308 -41.65 -22.21 -4.15
N LEU A 309 -40.45 -22.06 -3.58
CA LEU A 309 -39.57 -23.18 -3.23
C LEU A 309 -40.23 -24.12 -2.21
N ASP A 310 -40.91 -23.60 -1.19
CA ASP A 310 -41.64 -24.40 -0.22
C ASP A 310 -42.83 -25.14 -0.84
N GLN A 311 -43.53 -24.52 -1.79
CA GLN A 311 -44.58 -25.19 -2.56
C GLN A 311 -44.03 -26.34 -3.42
N ILE A 312 -42.84 -26.18 -4.02
CA ILE A 312 -42.19 -27.27 -4.78
C ILE A 312 -41.76 -28.40 -3.84
N ARG A 313 -41.17 -28.08 -2.69
CA ARG A 313 -40.78 -29.07 -1.67
C ARG A 313 -41.95 -29.91 -1.17
N THR A 314 -43.12 -29.30 -1.00
CA THR A 314 -44.34 -30.01 -0.59
C THR A 314 -44.90 -30.89 -1.71
N LYS A 315 -45.00 -30.39 -2.94
CA LYS A 315 -45.48 -31.14 -4.12
C LYS A 315 -44.59 -32.32 -4.50
N ARG A 316 -43.27 -32.22 -4.28
CA ARG A 316 -42.29 -33.29 -4.55
C ARG A 316 -42.59 -34.60 -3.81
N LYS A 317 -43.26 -34.55 -2.65
CA LYS A 317 -43.62 -35.74 -1.86
C LYS A 317 -44.62 -36.65 -2.56
N THR A 318 -45.51 -36.09 -3.38
CA THR A 318 -46.61 -36.82 -4.04
C THR A 318 -46.45 -36.96 -5.55
N ALA A 319 -45.36 -36.43 -6.13
CA ALA A 319 -45.14 -36.34 -7.57
C ALA A 319 -44.61 -37.64 -8.21
N SER A 320 -44.99 -37.86 -9.47
CA SER A 320 -44.49 -38.95 -10.34
C SER A 320 -43.03 -38.73 -10.77
N LYS A 321 -42.41 -39.75 -11.38
CA LYS A 321 -40.99 -39.71 -11.77
C LYS A 321 -40.66 -38.62 -12.80
N GLN A 322 -41.61 -38.33 -13.71
CA GLN A 322 -41.43 -37.33 -14.77
C GLN A 322 -41.65 -35.90 -14.25
N GLU A 323 -42.69 -35.69 -13.44
CA GLU A 323 -42.94 -34.41 -12.75
C GLU A 323 -41.81 -34.04 -11.77
N ARG A 324 -41.14 -35.04 -11.17
CA ARG A 324 -39.96 -34.80 -10.32
C ARG A 324 -38.77 -34.22 -11.09
N LEU A 325 -38.60 -34.57 -12.36
CA LEU A 325 -37.52 -34.04 -13.19
C LEU A 325 -37.76 -32.56 -13.53
N GLU A 326 -38.97 -32.23 -13.97
CA GLU A 326 -39.39 -30.84 -14.26
C GLU A 326 -39.34 -29.96 -13.00
N MET A 327 -39.73 -30.51 -11.85
CA MET A 327 -39.62 -29.79 -10.57
C MET A 327 -38.18 -29.55 -10.14
N PHE A 328 -37.24 -30.46 -10.47
CA PHE A 328 -35.82 -30.29 -10.15
C PHE A 328 -35.22 -29.11 -10.93
N GLU A 329 -35.50 -29.03 -12.23
CA GLU A 329 -35.05 -27.90 -13.07
C GLU A 329 -35.62 -26.56 -12.57
N LYS A 330 -36.91 -26.54 -12.20
CA LYS A 330 -37.54 -25.34 -11.63
C LYS A 330 -37.00 -24.97 -10.25
N GLU A 331 -36.70 -25.95 -9.40
CA GLU A 331 -36.08 -25.75 -8.09
C GLU A 331 -34.68 -25.13 -8.24
N GLU A 332 -33.89 -25.58 -9.22
CA GLU A 332 -32.57 -25.03 -9.50
C GLU A 332 -32.65 -23.57 -9.99
N ASP A 333 -33.60 -23.25 -10.87
CA ASP A 333 -33.79 -21.87 -11.36
C ASP A 333 -34.29 -20.93 -10.25
N LEU A 334 -35.22 -21.38 -9.40
CA LEU A 334 -35.68 -20.58 -8.26
C LEU A 334 -34.59 -20.35 -7.22
N HIS A 335 -33.75 -21.35 -6.92
CA HIS A 335 -32.59 -21.12 -6.05
C HIS A 335 -31.61 -20.10 -6.65
N ARG A 336 -31.43 -20.09 -7.97
CA ARG A 336 -30.62 -19.08 -8.66
C ARG A 336 -31.22 -17.68 -8.52
N GLN A 337 -32.51 -17.53 -8.81
CA GLN A 337 -33.21 -16.25 -8.67
C GLN A 337 -33.21 -15.75 -7.22
N LEU A 338 -33.35 -16.67 -6.24
CA LEU A 338 -33.27 -16.34 -4.83
C LEU A 338 -31.90 -15.76 -4.47
N HIS A 339 -30.82 -16.44 -4.87
CA HIS A 339 -29.46 -15.99 -4.59
C HIS A 339 -29.14 -14.64 -5.25
N ASP A 340 -29.57 -14.43 -6.50
CA ASP A 340 -29.39 -13.15 -7.21
C ASP A 340 -30.19 -12.03 -6.51
N ALA A 341 -31.41 -12.32 -6.03
CA ALA A 341 -32.24 -11.36 -5.31
C ALA A 341 -31.69 -11.02 -3.92
N GLU A 342 -31.21 -12.02 -3.17
CA GLU A 342 -30.54 -11.84 -1.86
C GLU A 342 -29.27 -10.99 -2.02
N SER A 343 -28.44 -11.32 -3.01
CA SER A 343 -27.22 -10.56 -3.31
C SER A 343 -27.53 -9.11 -3.69
N ALA A 344 -28.57 -8.87 -4.52
CA ALA A 344 -28.99 -7.52 -4.89
C ALA A 344 -29.50 -6.71 -3.69
N HIS A 345 -30.25 -7.35 -2.80
CA HIS A 345 -30.74 -6.72 -1.58
C HIS A 345 -29.60 -6.34 -0.63
N ASP A 346 -28.65 -7.24 -0.41
CA ASP A 346 -27.51 -6.99 0.48
C ASP A 346 -26.52 -5.98 -0.11
N SER A 347 -26.27 -6.04 -1.42
CA SER A 347 -25.49 -5.03 -2.14
C SER A 347 -26.11 -3.63 -1.98
N SER A 348 -27.44 -3.51 -2.11
CA SER A 348 -28.15 -2.25 -1.93
C SER A 348 -27.95 -1.66 -0.53
N LYS A 349 -28.07 -2.49 0.52
CA LYS A 349 -27.80 -2.07 1.91
C LYS A 349 -26.36 -1.57 2.08
N ILE A 350 -25.40 -2.30 1.51
CA ILE A 350 -23.98 -1.91 1.54
C ILE A 350 -23.78 -0.55 0.89
N MET A 351 -24.35 -0.32 -0.29
CA MET A 351 -24.19 0.93 -1.04
C MET A 351 -24.79 2.14 -0.33
N ILE A 352 -25.95 1.98 0.29
CA ILE A 352 -26.57 3.03 1.11
C ILE A 352 -25.63 3.42 2.26
N ARG A 353 -25.11 2.45 3.00
CA ARG A 353 -24.18 2.71 4.10
C ARG A 353 -22.92 3.39 3.60
N ASN A 354 -22.31 2.87 2.54
CA ASN A 354 -21.10 3.43 1.93
C ASN A 354 -21.31 4.90 1.57
N LYS A 355 -22.44 5.24 0.93
CA LYS A 355 -22.81 6.62 0.57
C LYS A 355 -22.93 7.53 1.80
N LYS A 356 -23.53 7.04 2.89
CA LYS A 356 -23.64 7.78 4.16
C LYS A 356 -22.26 8.03 4.77
N THR A 357 -21.42 7.01 4.84
CA THR A 357 -20.05 7.11 5.37
C THR A 357 -19.20 8.08 4.56
N VAL A 358 -19.22 7.98 3.23
CA VAL A 358 -18.50 8.90 2.33
C VAL A 358 -18.94 10.35 2.56
N LYS A 359 -20.26 10.59 2.67
CA LYS A 359 -20.78 11.95 2.93
C LYS A 359 -20.34 12.48 4.29
N SER A 360 -20.33 11.63 5.32
CA SER A 360 -19.87 11.99 6.67
C SER A 360 -18.38 12.38 6.65
N LEU A 361 -17.53 11.49 6.10
CA LEU A 361 -16.08 11.69 6.04
C LEU A 361 -15.68 12.92 5.22
N ARG A 362 -16.35 13.18 4.09
CA ARG A 362 -16.09 14.39 3.29
C ARG A 362 -16.38 15.67 4.07
N ARG A 363 -17.47 15.71 4.86
CA ARG A 363 -17.76 16.86 5.73
C ARG A 363 -16.73 17.01 6.83
N THR A 364 -16.32 15.90 7.45
CA THR A 364 -15.28 15.91 8.48
C THR A 364 -13.95 16.41 7.92
N TYR A 365 -13.54 15.93 6.75
CA TYR A 365 -12.32 16.39 6.08
C TYR A 365 -12.38 17.89 5.76
N LEU A 366 -13.48 18.38 5.17
CA LEU A 366 -13.68 19.81 4.88
C LEU A 366 -13.60 20.65 6.17
N ARG A 367 -14.23 20.21 7.26
CA ARG A 367 -14.19 20.90 8.56
C ARG A 367 -12.78 20.98 9.14
N LEU A 368 -11.99 19.90 9.01
CA LEU A 368 -10.65 19.81 9.59
C LEU A 368 -9.59 20.56 8.79
N THR A 369 -9.73 20.60 7.46
CA THR A 369 -8.69 21.09 6.56
C THR A 369 -9.03 22.40 5.86
N GLY A 370 -10.32 22.73 5.72
CA GLY A 370 -10.79 23.85 4.89
C GLY A 370 -10.62 23.63 3.39
N ASP A 371 -10.21 22.43 2.97
CA ASP A 371 -9.94 22.10 1.57
C ASP A 371 -11.22 22.06 0.74
N GLN A 372 -11.33 22.97 -0.24
CA GLN A 372 -12.47 23.04 -1.16
C GLN A 372 -12.51 21.85 -2.13
N ARG A 373 -11.37 21.19 -2.37
CA ARG A 373 -11.35 19.96 -3.16
C ARG A 373 -11.89 18.82 -2.31
N ALA A 374 -12.94 18.16 -2.80
CA ALA A 374 -13.55 17.04 -2.10
C ALA A 374 -12.56 15.87 -1.97
N LEU A 375 -12.46 15.30 -0.76
CA LEU A 375 -11.66 14.10 -0.50
C LEU A 375 -12.13 12.94 -1.41
N PRO A 376 -11.22 12.36 -2.22
CA PRO A 376 -11.46 11.09 -2.89
C PRO A 376 -11.57 9.96 -1.85
N ILE A 377 -12.74 9.32 -1.78
CA ILE A 377 -13.01 8.23 -0.84
C ILE A 377 -13.52 7.03 -1.63
N PHE A 378 -12.90 5.89 -1.43
CA PHE A 378 -13.25 4.62 -2.07
C PHE A 378 -13.60 3.61 -0.98
N CYS A 379 -14.85 3.18 -0.93
CA CYS A 379 -15.25 2.03 -0.11
C CYS A 379 -14.83 0.76 -0.84
N VAL A 380 -14.00 -0.06 -0.21
CA VAL A 380 -13.36 -1.21 -0.83
C VAL A 380 -13.63 -2.50 -0.07
N SER A 381 -13.95 -3.56 -0.81
CA SER A 381 -14.06 -4.92 -0.28
C SER A 381 -12.96 -5.80 -0.86
N ASN A 382 -11.94 -6.06 -0.04
CA ASN A 382 -10.85 -6.96 -0.42
C ASN A 382 -11.35 -8.40 -0.55
N LYS A 383 -12.28 -8.84 0.32
CA LYS A 383 -12.83 -10.21 0.32
C LYS A 383 -13.64 -10.49 -0.94
N ALA A 384 -14.58 -9.62 -1.29
CA ALA A 384 -15.37 -9.78 -2.51
C ALA A 384 -14.47 -9.75 -3.74
N TYR A 385 -13.47 -8.85 -3.77
CA TYR A 385 -12.51 -8.79 -4.87
C TYR A 385 -11.65 -10.07 -4.98
N GLU A 386 -11.19 -10.63 -3.86
CA GLU A 386 -10.41 -11.87 -3.81
C GLU A 386 -11.19 -13.07 -4.38
N GLN A 387 -12.50 -13.13 -4.19
CA GLN A 387 -13.35 -14.15 -4.84
C GLN A 387 -13.34 -14.03 -6.37
N TYR A 388 -13.35 -12.81 -6.93
CA TYR A 388 -13.20 -12.62 -8.38
C TYR A 388 -11.80 -13.02 -8.88
N GLN A 389 -10.76 -12.87 -8.05
CA GLN A 389 -9.40 -13.28 -8.42
C GLN A 389 -9.24 -14.81 -8.45
N LEU A 390 -9.82 -15.51 -7.46
CA LEU A 390 -9.74 -16.96 -7.35
C LEU A 390 -10.72 -17.68 -8.30
N GLY A 391 -11.75 -16.96 -8.75
CA GLY A 391 -12.93 -17.55 -9.35
C GLY A 391 -13.88 -18.09 -8.27
N PHE A 392 -15.16 -18.15 -8.61
CA PHE A 392 -16.22 -18.62 -7.71
C PHE A 392 -17.16 -19.55 -8.46
N GLU A 393 -17.77 -20.48 -7.70
CA GLU A 393 -18.82 -21.33 -8.22
C GLU A 393 -20.10 -20.52 -8.45
N ARG A 394 -20.97 -21.01 -9.35
CA ARG A 394 -22.23 -20.32 -9.66
C ARG A 394 -23.16 -20.18 -8.45
N SER A 395 -23.03 -21.05 -7.45
CA SER A 395 -23.79 -21.06 -6.20
C SER A 395 -23.19 -20.19 -5.09
N ASP A 396 -21.95 -19.72 -5.22
CA ASP A 396 -21.24 -18.92 -4.21
C ASP A 396 -20.75 -17.61 -4.84
N ARG A 397 -21.67 -16.87 -5.47
CA ARG A 397 -21.30 -15.59 -6.10
C ARG A 397 -21.03 -14.52 -5.05
N PRO A 398 -20.05 -13.62 -5.30
CA PRO A 398 -19.84 -12.46 -4.45
C PRO A 398 -21.07 -11.56 -4.41
N VAL A 399 -21.44 -11.10 -3.21
CA VAL A 399 -22.56 -10.16 -2.99
C VAL A 399 -22.38 -8.86 -3.77
N LEU A 400 -21.13 -8.42 -3.94
CA LEU A 400 -20.79 -7.19 -4.68
C LEU A 400 -20.36 -7.54 -6.10
N THR A 401 -20.79 -6.74 -7.08
CA THR A 401 -20.22 -6.78 -8.43
C THR A 401 -18.74 -6.36 -8.40
N LEU A 402 -17.97 -6.71 -9.45
CA LEU A 402 -16.55 -6.34 -9.54
C LEU A 402 -16.33 -4.83 -9.36
N ASP A 403 -17.18 -3.99 -9.96
CA ASP A 403 -17.09 -2.53 -9.85
C ASP A 403 -17.53 -2.00 -8.48
N ASP A 404 -18.44 -2.71 -7.82
CA ASP A 404 -18.93 -2.39 -6.48
C ASP A 404 -17.97 -2.80 -5.37
N THR A 405 -16.99 -3.68 -5.67
CA THR A 405 -15.84 -3.91 -4.76
C THR A 405 -15.01 -2.64 -4.53
N GLY A 406 -15.12 -1.64 -5.41
CA GLY A 406 -14.39 -0.37 -5.32
C GLY A 406 -12.90 -0.44 -5.68
N ILE A 407 -12.31 -1.62 -5.78
CA ILE A 407 -10.88 -1.81 -6.12
C ILE A 407 -10.56 -1.30 -7.53
N PRO A 408 -11.34 -1.61 -8.60
CA PRO A 408 -11.05 -1.09 -9.95
C PRO A 408 -11.07 0.44 -10.01
N LYS A 409 -12.06 1.08 -9.36
CA LYS A 409 -12.20 2.54 -9.28
C LYS A 409 -11.01 3.18 -8.54
N LEU A 410 -10.56 2.57 -7.45
CA LEU A 410 -9.37 3.04 -6.73
C LEU A 410 -8.11 2.92 -7.59
N ARG A 411 -7.88 1.79 -8.29
CA ARG A 411 -6.73 1.65 -9.21
C ARG A 411 -6.77 2.70 -10.31
N GLN A 412 -7.93 2.91 -10.92
CA GLN A 412 -8.10 3.92 -11.96
C GLN A 412 -7.71 5.30 -11.42
N HIS A 413 -8.21 5.68 -10.23
CA HIS A 413 -7.87 6.96 -9.62
C HIS A 413 -6.37 7.11 -9.35
N LEU A 414 -5.71 6.07 -8.82
CA LEU A 414 -4.27 6.09 -8.56
C LEU A 414 -3.44 6.27 -9.85
N ARG A 415 -3.85 5.62 -10.95
CA ARG A 415 -3.23 5.81 -12.27
C ARG A 415 -3.41 7.22 -12.81
N HIS A 416 -4.59 7.82 -12.64
CA HIS A 416 -4.82 9.20 -13.09
C HIS A 416 -4.03 10.22 -12.25
N ALA A 417 -3.85 9.96 -10.96
CA ALA A 417 -3.09 10.83 -10.06
C ALA A 417 -1.60 10.94 -10.46
N THR A 418 -1.02 9.92 -11.11
CA THR A 418 0.36 10.02 -11.65
C THR A 418 0.42 10.87 -12.93
N GLY A 419 -0.67 10.91 -13.70
CA GLY A 419 -0.79 11.69 -14.93
C GLY A 419 -0.77 13.20 -14.70
N GLU A 420 -1.47 13.70 -13.68
CA GLU A 420 -1.61 15.15 -13.43
C GLU A 420 -0.23 15.82 -13.17
N GLY A 421 0.65 15.17 -12.41
CA GLY A 421 2.01 15.66 -12.17
C GLY A 421 2.87 15.68 -13.43
N ARG A 422 2.84 14.60 -14.22
CA ARG A 422 3.60 14.51 -15.49
C ARG A 422 3.11 15.53 -16.50
N PHE A 423 1.80 15.68 -16.62
CA PHE A 423 1.18 16.66 -17.52
C PHE A 423 1.56 18.08 -17.12
N ASN A 424 1.50 18.43 -15.83
CA ASN A 424 1.90 19.75 -15.34
C ASN A 424 3.40 20.02 -15.55
N ALA A 425 4.26 19.01 -15.38
CA ALA A 425 5.69 19.13 -15.68
C ALA A 425 5.92 19.37 -17.18
N ALA A 426 5.29 18.58 -18.05
CA ALA A 426 5.37 18.76 -19.51
C ALA A 426 4.85 20.15 -19.93
N ARG A 427 3.74 20.59 -19.34
CA ARG A 427 3.17 21.92 -19.57
C ARG A 427 4.13 23.02 -19.13
N PHE A 428 4.78 22.89 -17.97
CA PHE A 428 5.78 23.85 -17.50
C PHE A 428 7.02 23.91 -18.42
N HIS A 429 7.49 22.75 -18.90
CA HIS A 429 8.57 22.70 -19.88
C HIS A 429 8.20 23.45 -21.16
N TYR A 430 6.98 23.23 -21.66
CA TYR A 430 6.49 23.85 -22.89
C TYR A 430 6.17 25.35 -22.74
N GLU A 431 5.43 25.75 -21.70
CA GLU A 431 4.93 27.11 -21.53
C GLU A 431 5.98 28.07 -20.93
N ALA A 432 6.91 27.58 -20.12
CA ALA A 432 7.85 28.44 -19.39
C ALA A 432 9.31 28.20 -19.77
N GLN A 433 9.80 26.95 -19.68
CA GLN A 433 11.24 26.69 -19.87
C GLN A 433 11.68 26.86 -21.32
N LEU A 434 10.94 26.32 -22.28
CA LEU A 434 11.29 26.41 -23.69
C LEU A 434 11.29 27.86 -24.19
N PRO A 435 10.26 28.69 -23.91
CA PRO A 435 10.31 30.12 -24.27
C PRO A 435 11.43 30.88 -23.58
N SER A 436 11.73 30.58 -22.31
CA SER A 436 12.84 31.23 -21.58
C SER A 436 14.21 30.88 -22.19
N LEU A 437 14.41 29.61 -22.58
CA LEU A 437 15.60 29.17 -23.28
C LEU A 437 15.74 29.86 -24.64
N LEU A 438 14.66 29.87 -25.44
CA LEU A 438 14.65 30.53 -26.74
C LEU A 438 14.90 32.04 -26.63
N SER A 439 14.29 32.70 -25.65
CA SER A 439 14.52 34.13 -25.37
C SER A 439 15.97 34.38 -24.94
N SER A 440 16.56 33.47 -24.18
CA SER A 440 17.97 33.55 -23.78
C SER A 440 18.88 33.44 -25.00
N VAL A 441 18.62 32.47 -25.89
CA VAL A 441 19.34 32.31 -27.17
C VAL A 441 19.16 33.56 -28.04
N GLU A 442 17.95 34.08 -28.14
CA GLU A 442 17.66 35.30 -28.89
C GLU A 442 18.45 36.50 -28.34
N ILE A 443 18.47 36.73 -27.02
CA ILE A 443 19.25 37.80 -26.39
C ILE A 443 20.75 37.64 -26.66
N TRP A 444 21.26 36.41 -26.67
CA TRP A 444 22.65 36.12 -27.02
C TRP A 444 22.94 36.48 -28.49
N CYS A 445 21.99 36.21 -29.39
CA CYS A 445 22.11 36.58 -30.80
C CYS A 445 21.95 38.08 -31.06
N PHE A 446 21.16 38.80 -30.24
CA PHE A 446 20.79 40.20 -30.49
C PHE A 446 21.65 41.26 -29.81
N LYS A 447 22.53 40.93 -28.85
CA LYS A 447 23.34 41.96 -28.18
C LYS A 447 24.36 42.63 -29.11
N THR A 448 23.90 43.73 -29.71
CA THR A 448 24.67 44.86 -30.23
C THR A 448 25.53 45.47 -29.12
N HIS A 449 26.67 44.84 -28.84
CA HIS A 449 27.98 45.45 -28.60
C HIS A 449 29.01 44.31 -28.58
N MET A 450 29.16 43.64 -29.71
CA MET A 450 30.19 42.64 -29.96
C MET A 450 31.58 43.28 -30.01
N LYS A 451 32.13 43.67 -28.85
CA LYS A 451 33.59 43.91 -28.70
C LYS A 451 34.41 42.61 -28.77
N ARG A 452 33.75 41.44 -28.82
CA ARG A 452 34.36 40.10 -28.97
C ARG A 452 33.76 39.29 -30.12
N ARG A 453 33.38 39.97 -31.23
CA ARG A 453 32.67 39.36 -32.38
C ARG A 453 33.32 38.07 -32.88
N LYS A 454 34.65 38.07 -33.08
CA LYS A 454 35.39 36.92 -33.61
C LYS A 454 35.47 35.74 -32.64
N GLU A 455 35.77 35.98 -31.36
CA GLU A 455 35.85 34.91 -30.35
C GLU A 455 34.48 34.25 -30.11
N LEU A 456 33.39 35.03 -30.18
CA LEU A 456 32.03 34.51 -30.04
C LEU A 456 31.53 33.82 -31.33
N GLU A 457 31.90 34.30 -32.52
CA GLU A 457 31.58 33.61 -33.78
C GLU A 457 32.23 32.21 -33.81
N ASP A 458 33.50 32.07 -33.40
CA ASP A 458 34.18 30.76 -33.35
C ASP A 458 33.60 29.82 -32.28
N ILE A 459 33.18 30.35 -31.12
CA ILE A 459 32.56 29.53 -30.06
C ILE A 459 31.12 29.12 -30.40
N VAL A 460 30.40 29.90 -31.21
CA VAL A 460 28.97 29.69 -31.50
C VAL A 460 28.74 28.98 -32.84
N LEU A 461 29.67 29.01 -33.79
CA LEU A 461 29.54 28.31 -35.08
C LEU A 461 29.35 26.80 -34.93
N GLU A 462 30.17 26.14 -34.11
CA GLU A 462 30.08 24.69 -33.87
C GLU A 462 28.79 24.30 -33.12
N PRO A 463 28.40 24.96 -32.01
CA PRO A 463 27.12 24.70 -31.36
C PRO A 463 25.91 25.10 -32.19
N ARG A 464 26.01 26.06 -33.11
CA ARG A 464 24.87 26.48 -33.94
C ARG A 464 24.49 25.41 -34.94
N GLU A 465 25.47 24.85 -35.65
CA GLU A 465 25.23 23.71 -36.55
C GLU A 465 24.77 22.47 -35.76
N ALA A 466 25.37 22.24 -34.58
CA ALA A 466 24.95 21.15 -33.70
C ALA A 466 23.54 21.35 -33.11
N CYS A 467 23.17 22.58 -32.74
CA CYS A 467 21.85 22.91 -32.22
C CYS A 467 20.78 22.87 -33.31
N GLU A 468 21.07 23.35 -34.52
CA GLU A 468 20.13 23.29 -35.65
C GLU A 468 19.81 21.83 -35.98
N LYS A 469 20.85 20.99 -36.05
CA LYS A 469 20.70 19.54 -36.20
C LYS A 469 20.01 18.89 -35.00
N ALA A 470 20.36 19.24 -33.77
CA ALA A 470 19.72 18.68 -32.57
C ALA A 470 18.25 19.09 -32.44
N ILE A 471 17.90 20.30 -32.87
CA ILE A 471 16.51 20.79 -32.92
C ILE A 471 15.74 20.05 -34.00
N GLU A 472 16.31 19.87 -35.21
CA GLU A 472 15.70 19.06 -36.26
C GLU A 472 15.52 17.60 -35.83
N ASP A 473 16.54 17.00 -35.21
CA ASP A 473 16.48 15.63 -34.68
C ASP A 473 15.41 15.51 -33.59
N LEU A 474 15.31 16.50 -32.68
CA LEU A 474 14.29 16.54 -31.64
C LEU A 474 12.89 16.70 -32.23
N PHE A 475 12.69 17.60 -33.21
CA PHE A 475 11.40 17.76 -33.87
C PHE A 475 11.01 16.53 -34.68
N THR A 476 11.99 15.84 -35.27
CA THR A 476 11.76 14.58 -35.99
C THR A 476 11.37 13.49 -35.00
N GLN A 477 12.09 13.33 -33.89
CA GLN A 477 11.72 12.40 -32.81
C GLN A 477 10.35 12.70 -32.21
N ILE A 478 10.02 13.96 -31.94
CA ILE A 478 8.70 14.34 -31.41
C ILE A 478 7.62 13.98 -32.43
N ARG A 479 7.84 14.26 -33.72
CA ARG A 479 6.89 13.94 -34.79
C ARG A 479 6.69 12.43 -34.92
N ASP A 480 7.78 11.68 -34.94
CA ASP A 480 7.75 10.21 -35.00
C ASP A 480 7.08 9.63 -33.76
N ASN A 481 7.39 10.14 -32.56
CA ASN A 481 6.73 9.70 -31.33
C ASN A 481 5.24 10.04 -31.33
N ILE A 482 4.83 11.24 -31.77
CA ILE A 482 3.40 11.58 -31.89
C ILE A 482 2.73 10.68 -32.93
N GLU A 483 3.38 10.40 -34.05
CA GLU A 483 2.82 9.55 -35.09
C GLU A 483 2.65 8.10 -34.60
N THR A 484 3.65 7.57 -33.91
CA THR A 484 3.69 6.16 -33.46
C THR A 484 2.88 5.94 -32.19
N GLU A 485 3.06 6.77 -31.17
CA GLU A 485 2.45 6.58 -29.84
C GLU A 485 1.05 7.19 -29.72
N ILE A 486 0.72 8.18 -30.57
CA ILE A 486 -0.57 8.86 -30.48
C ILE A 486 -1.40 8.58 -31.73
N LEU A 487 -0.98 8.99 -32.92
CA LEU A 487 -1.82 8.93 -34.12
C LEU A 487 -2.10 7.51 -34.58
N ILE A 488 -1.11 6.61 -34.58
CA ILE A 488 -1.30 5.21 -34.95
C ILE A 488 -2.19 4.52 -33.92
N LEU A 489 -1.96 4.72 -32.63
CA LEU A 489 -2.78 4.15 -31.56
C LEU A 489 -4.22 4.67 -31.61
N ILE A 490 -4.41 5.97 -31.87
CA ILE A 490 -5.75 6.56 -32.10
C ILE A 490 -6.39 5.92 -33.32
N LYS A 491 -5.73 5.87 -34.48
CA LYS A 491 -6.30 5.26 -35.70
C LYS A 491 -6.66 3.78 -35.52
N GLN A 492 -5.84 3.02 -34.78
CA GLN A 492 -6.12 1.62 -34.49
C GLN A 492 -7.33 1.46 -33.57
N LYS A 493 -7.48 2.34 -32.57
CA LYS A 493 -8.58 2.28 -31.61
C LYS A 493 -9.82 3.06 -32.03
N GLU A 494 -9.73 3.92 -33.04
CA GLU A 494 -10.80 4.82 -33.50
C GLU A 494 -12.07 4.05 -33.87
N LYS A 495 -11.94 2.93 -34.59
CA LYS A 495 -13.10 2.08 -34.92
C LYS A 495 -13.77 1.48 -33.67
N HIS A 496 -12.97 1.08 -32.69
CA HIS A 496 -13.48 0.50 -31.45
C HIS A 496 -14.14 1.58 -30.58
N TRP A 497 -13.51 2.75 -30.43
CA TRP A 497 -14.09 3.89 -29.71
C TRP A 497 -15.35 4.42 -30.36
N ASN A 498 -15.40 4.50 -31.69
CA ASN A 498 -16.62 4.88 -32.41
C ASN A 498 -17.73 3.84 -32.21
N HIS A 499 -17.39 2.55 -32.15
CA HIS A 499 -18.36 1.50 -31.87
C HIS A 499 -18.94 1.61 -30.45
N GLU A 500 -18.07 1.71 -29.42
CA GLU A 500 -18.50 1.93 -28.02
C GLU A 500 -19.32 3.22 -27.87
N ALA A 501 -18.90 4.32 -28.52
CA ALA A 501 -19.63 5.58 -28.48
C ALA A 501 -21.01 5.47 -29.15
N THR A 502 -21.13 4.69 -30.22
CA THR A 502 -22.41 4.44 -30.89
C THR A 502 -23.33 3.62 -30.00
N GLU A 503 -22.80 2.58 -29.32
CA GLU A 503 -23.57 1.80 -28.34
C GLU A 503 -24.11 2.68 -27.21
N LEU A 504 -23.25 3.54 -26.64
CA LEU A 504 -23.62 4.47 -25.56
C LEU A 504 -24.62 5.55 -25.99
N CYS A 505 -24.67 5.94 -27.27
CA CYS A 505 -25.65 6.89 -27.79
C CYS A 505 -26.96 6.22 -28.27
N SER A 506 -26.98 4.89 -28.38
CA SER A 506 -28.15 4.11 -28.80
C SER A 506 -28.95 3.50 -27.65
N THR A 507 -28.44 3.61 -26.43
CA THR A 507 -29.16 3.46 -25.15
C THR A 507 -29.60 4.82 -24.61
#